data_AF-A0A3C1LXS8-F1
#
_entry.id   AF-A0A3C1LXS8-F1
#
_cell.length_a   1.000
_cell.length_b   1.000
_cell.length_c   1.000
_cell.angle_alpha   90.00
_cell.angle_beta   90.00
_cell.angle_gamma   90.00
#
_symmetry.space_group_name_H-M   'P 1'
#
loop_
_entity.id
_entity.type
_entity.pdbx_description
1 polymer ?
#
loop_
_entity_poly.entity_id
_entity_poly.type
_entity_poly.pdbx_seq_one_letter_code
_entity_poly.pdbx_strand_id
1 'polypeptide(L)'
;MVNFAGIQDKVTLYTDLIKVGVALDNGQIVFYDARGYITNHRKRELEAPKISAEQAAKSVSKNLMITSSKLALIPSMGLNELLTYEFRTKAPDGKNVLVYVNAITGAEEKILILLETETGVLTK
;
A
#
# COMPACT_ATOMS: atom_id res chain seq x y z
N MET A 1 8.51 0.44 -14.63
CA MET A 1 8.75 -0.52 -13.52
C MET A 1 7.41 -0.85 -12.88
N VAL A 2 7.18 -2.12 -12.55
CA VAL A 2 5.93 -2.61 -11.96
C VAL A 2 6.24 -3.25 -10.61
N ASN A 3 5.43 -2.95 -9.59
CA ASN A 3 5.56 -3.52 -8.25
C ASN A 3 4.44 -4.54 -8.02
N PHE A 4 4.80 -5.71 -7.50
CA PHE A 4 3.90 -6.76 -7.06
C PHE A 4 4.08 -6.98 -5.56
N ALA A 5 3.03 -7.41 -4.89
CA ALA A 5 3.02 -7.71 -3.45
C ALA A 5 2.31 -9.04 -3.21
N GLY A 6 2.77 -9.79 -2.20
CA GLY A 6 2.08 -10.99 -1.74
C GLY A 6 0.66 -10.68 -1.24
N ILE A 7 -0.24 -11.66 -1.33
CA ILE A 7 -1.61 -11.55 -0.81
C ILE A 7 -1.87 -12.74 0.10
N GLN A 8 -2.33 -12.48 1.32
CA GLN A 8 -2.80 -13.50 2.25
C GLN A 8 -4.15 -13.06 2.81
N ASP A 9 -5.17 -13.92 2.78
CA ASP A 9 -6.50 -13.64 3.35
C ASP A 9 -7.10 -12.30 2.88
N LYS A 10 -6.90 -11.95 1.60
CA LYS A 10 -7.28 -10.66 0.97
C LYS A 10 -6.54 -9.42 1.49
N VAL A 11 -5.52 -9.59 2.33
CA VAL A 11 -4.61 -8.53 2.79
C VAL A 11 -3.41 -8.43 1.84
N THR A 12 -3.13 -7.22 1.35
CA THR A 12 -1.93 -6.95 0.54
C THR A 12 -0.72 -6.84 1.46
N LEU A 13 0.32 -7.63 1.24
CA LEU A 13 1.53 -7.67 2.07
C LEU A 13 2.64 -6.83 1.44
N TYR A 14 2.73 -5.54 1.79
CA TYR A 14 3.74 -4.63 1.22
C TYR A 14 5.16 -4.86 1.78
N THR A 15 5.33 -5.77 2.74
CA THR A 15 6.63 -6.30 3.14
C THR A 15 7.15 -7.37 2.16
N ASP A 16 6.24 -8.00 1.40
CA ASP A 16 6.52 -9.09 0.47
C ASP A 16 6.55 -8.57 -0.98
N LEU A 17 7.40 -7.59 -1.25
CA LEU A 17 7.48 -6.92 -2.56
C LEU A 17 8.36 -7.67 -3.56
N ILE A 18 7.89 -7.69 -4.81
CA ILE A 18 8.65 -8.05 -6.01
C ILE A 18 8.59 -6.87 -6.98
N LYS A 19 9.73 -6.45 -7.52
CA LYS A 19 9.82 -5.36 -8.49
C LYS A 19 10.31 -5.88 -9.83
N VAL A 20 9.64 -5.50 -10.92
CA VAL A 20 9.98 -5.92 -12.28
C VAL A 20 10.13 -4.69 -13.17
N GLY A 21 11.26 -4.57 -13.85
CA GLY A 21 11.47 -3.59 -14.91
C GLY A 21 11.19 -4.23 -16.25
N VAL A 22 10.33 -3.60 -17.04
CA VAL A 22 9.93 -4.04 -18.37
C VAL A 22 10.33 -2.94 -19.36
N ALA A 23 11.02 -3.32 -20.42
CA ALA A 23 11.39 -2.40 -21.50
C ALA A 23 10.13 -1.97 -22.27
N LEU A 24 10.00 -0.67 -22.55
CA LEU A 24 8.78 -0.11 -23.14
C LEU A 24 8.65 -0.38 -24.64
N ASP A 25 9.77 -0.63 -25.32
CA ASP A 25 9.86 -0.87 -26.76
C ASP A 25 9.48 -2.31 -27.14
N ASN A 26 9.92 -3.29 -26.34
CA ASN A 26 9.82 -4.70 -26.70
C ASN A 26 9.27 -5.62 -25.60
N GLY A 27 8.93 -5.08 -24.43
CA GLY A 27 8.35 -5.84 -23.32
C GLY A 27 9.31 -6.81 -22.61
N GLN A 28 10.61 -6.78 -22.93
CA GLN A 28 11.59 -7.64 -22.25
C GLN A 28 11.76 -7.25 -20.79
N ILE A 29 12.02 -8.26 -19.95
CA ILE A 29 12.37 -8.03 -18.55
C ILE A 29 13.82 -7.55 -18.49
N VAL A 30 14.01 -6.31 -18.04
CA VAL A 30 15.33 -5.67 -17.89
C VAL A 30 15.78 -5.53 -16.44
N PHE A 31 14.87 -5.75 -15.49
CA PHE A 31 15.16 -5.70 -14.07
C PHE A 31 14.24 -6.64 -13.28
N TYR A 32 14.78 -7.29 -12.26
CA TYR A 32 14.05 -8.13 -11.34
C TYR A 32 14.66 -8.02 -9.94
N ASP A 33 13.85 -7.64 -8.95
CA ASP A 33 14.24 -7.62 -7.54
C ASP A 33 13.16 -8.25 -6.68
N ALA A 34 13.44 -9.47 -6.22
CA ALA A 34 12.57 -10.25 -5.34
C ALA A 34 13.15 -10.44 -3.94
N ARG A 35 14.21 -9.70 -3.56
CA ARG A 35 14.83 -9.83 -2.23
C ARG A 35 13.81 -9.59 -1.12
N GLY A 36 12.96 -8.56 -1.28
CA GLY A 36 11.88 -8.25 -0.33
C GLY A 36 10.96 -9.45 -0.09
N TYR A 37 10.53 -10.12 -1.15
CA TYR A 37 9.74 -11.34 -1.03
C TYR A 37 10.54 -12.49 -0.40
N ILE A 38 11.74 -12.81 -0.93
CA ILE A 38 12.53 -13.97 -0.49
C ILE A 38 12.90 -13.89 0.99
N THR A 39 13.22 -12.70 1.50
CA THR A 39 13.67 -12.54 2.90
C THR A 39 12.53 -12.37 3.90
N ASN A 40 11.39 -11.82 3.48
CA ASN A 40 10.29 -11.49 4.41
C ASN A 40 9.13 -12.49 4.35
N HIS A 41 8.91 -13.12 3.19
CA HIS A 41 7.70 -13.90 2.96
C HIS A 41 7.62 -15.11 3.89
N ARG A 42 6.52 -15.15 4.64
CA ARG A 42 6.14 -16.23 5.52
C ARG A 42 4.62 -16.21 5.70
N LYS A 43 4.05 -17.35 6.09
CA LYS A 43 2.67 -17.40 6.55
C LYS A 43 2.55 -16.55 7.82
N ARG A 44 1.60 -15.61 7.83
CA ARG A 44 1.37 -14.71 8.97
C ARG A 44 0.11 -15.10 9.71
N GLU A 45 0.14 -14.94 11.02
CA GLU A 45 -1.07 -14.95 11.85
C GLU A 45 -1.61 -13.52 11.87
N LEU A 46 -2.51 -13.22 10.93
CA LEU A 46 -3.11 -11.90 10.80
C LEU A 46 -4.25 -11.77 11.80
N GLU A 47 -4.13 -10.83 12.74
CA GLU A 47 -5.25 -10.46 13.59
C GLU A 47 -6.39 -9.87 12.75
N ALA A 48 -7.64 -10.13 13.16
CA ALA A 48 -8.77 -9.46 12.56
C ALA A 48 -8.74 -7.95 12.89
N PRO A 49 -9.13 -7.06 11.95
CA PRO A 49 -9.32 -5.64 12.25
C PRO A 49 -10.23 -5.44 13.47
N LYS A 50 -9.84 -4.57 14.40
CA LYS A 50 -10.68 -4.23 15.57
C LYS A 50 -11.68 -3.12 15.26
N ILE A 51 -11.40 -2.34 14.22
CA ILE A 51 -12.29 -1.31 13.70
C ILE A 51 -12.69 -1.63 12.26
N SER A 52 -13.85 -1.14 11.87
CA SER A 52 -14.34 -1.21 10.49
C SER A 52 -13.63 -0.20 9.58
N ALA A 53 -13.72 -0.42 8.26
CA ALA A 53 -13.19 0.52 7.27
C ALA A 53 -13.89 1.89 7.39
N GLU A 54 -15.18 1.93 7.72
CA GLU A 54 -15.96 3.15 7.92
C GLU A 54 -15.50 3.91 9.17
N GLN A 55 -15.11 3.21 10.23
CA GLN A 55 -14.52 3.84 11.42
C GLN A 55 -13.13 4.38 11.12
N ALA A 56 -12.28 3.61 10.44
CA ALA A 56 -10.94 4.04 10.03
C ALA A 56 -10.98 5.24 9.07
N ALA A 57 -11.98 5.30 8.18
CA ALA A 57 -12.18 6.41 7.24
C ALA A 57 -12.42 7.76 7.94
N LYS A 58 -12.85 7.78 9.20
CA LYS A 58 -13.04 9.02 9.96
C LYS A 58 -11.74 9.74 10.29
N SER A 59 -10.62 9.00 10.32
CA SER A 59 -9.28 9.55 10.54
C SER A 59 -8.72 10.21 9.28
N VAL A 60 -9.21 9.80 8.10
CA VAL A 60 -8.82 10.40 6.82
C VAL A 60 -9.36 11.84 6.75
N SER A 61 -8.51 12.77 6.31
CA SER A 61 -8.89 14.18 6.14
C SER A 61 -10.17 14.34 5.31
N LYS A 62 -11.10 15.15 5.80
CA LYS A 62 -12.39 15.46 5.13
C LYS A 62 -12.23 16.15 3.77
N ASN A 63 -11.05 16.71 3.51
CA ASN A 63 -10.75 17.34 2.22
C ASN A 63 -10.39 16.30 1.13
N LEU A 64 -10.18 15.03 1.51
CA LEU A 64 -9.85 13.96 0.59
C LEU A 64 -11.10 13.15 0.24
N MET A 65 -11.31 12.92 -1.04
CA MET A 65 -12.37 12.03 -1.52
C MET A 65 -11.84 10.60 -1.58
N ILE A 66 -12.35 9.71 -0.71
CA ILE A 66 -12.00 8.28 -0.75
C ILE A 66 -12.64 7.63 -1.98
N THR A 67 -11.83 6.95 -2.78
CA THR A 67 -12.26 6.25 -4.01
C THR A 67 -12.25 4.73 -3.85
N SER A 68 -11.37 4.20 -3.01
CA SER A 68 -11.37 2.77 -2.65
C SER A 68 -10.72 2.54 -1.30
N SER A 69 -11.01 1.38 -0.70
CA SER A 69 -10.34 0.90 0.49
C SER A 69 -10.01 -0.60 0.38
N LYS A 70 -8.90 -1.01 0.99
CA LYS A 70 -8.54 -2.43 1.15
C LYS A 70 -7.68 -2.62 2.38
N LEU A 71 -7.52 -3.86 2.84
CA LEU A 71 -6.58 -4.19 3.89
C LEU A 71 -5.16 -4.36 3.34
N ALA A 72 -4.20 -3.82 4.07
CA ALA A 72 -2.80 -3.88 3.75
C ALA A 72 -1.95 -4.08 5.01
N LEU A 73 -0.91 -4.89 4.89
CA LEU A 73 0.13 -5.01 5.89
C LEU A 73 1.34 -4.19 5.44
N ILE A 74 1.73 -3.21 6.24
CA ILE A 74 2.87 -2.32 5.95
C ILE A 74 3.96 -2.48 7.01
N PRO A 75 5.23 -2.23 6.66
CA PRO A 75 6.27 -2.08 7.67
C PRO A 75 6.04 -0.81 8.48
N SER A 76 6.19 -0.90 9.81
CA SER A 76 6.33 0.26 10.69
C SER A 76 7.71 0.92 10.54
N MET A 77 7.97 2.02 11.26
CA MET A 77 9.33 2.56 11.37
C MET A 77 10.30 1.62 12.11
N GLY A 78 9.78 0.64 12.86
CA GLY A 78 10.58 -0.42 13.48
C GLY A 78 10.62 -1.70 12.62
N LEU A 79 10.95 -2.82 13.26
CA LEU A 79 10.91 -4.15 12.62
C LEU A 79 9.53 -4.82 12.66
N ASN A 80 8.50 -4.09 13.11
CA ASN A 80 7.14 -4.60 13.25
C ASN A 80 6.31 -4.36 11.98
N GLU A 81 5.32 -5.21 11.78
CA GLU A 81 4.32 -5.09 10.71
C GLU A 81 3.00 -4.56 11.29
N LEU A 82 2.32 -3.69 10.54
CA LEU A 82 1.07 -3.09 10.96
C LEU A 82 -0.04 -3.45 9.98
N LEU A 83 -1.14 -3.98 10.52
CA LEU A 83 -2.37 -4.17 9.75
C LEU A 83 -3.07 -2.83 9.62
N THR A 84 -3.33 -2.43 8.38
CA THR A 84 -3.88 -1.12 8.04
C THR A 84 -4.99 -1.24 7.01
N TYR A 85 -5.88 -0.25 7.01
CA TYR A 85 -6.70 0.08 5.87
C TYR A 85 -5.91 1.03 4.97
N GLU A 86 -5.68 0.63 3.73
CA GLU A 86 -5.22 1.51 2.66
C GLU A 86 -6.43 2.17 2.02
N PHE A 87 -6.52 3.49 2.16
CA PHE A 87 -7.49 4.31 1.46
C PHE A 87 -6.82 4.98 0.26
N ARG A 88 -7.34 4.70 -0.93
CA ARG A 88 -7.01 5.49 -2.12
C ARG A 88 -7.93 6.70 -2.14
N THR A 89 -7.34 7.88 -2.26
CA THR A 89 -8.07 9.13 -2.17
C THR A 89 -7.64 10.11 -3.25
N LYS A 90 -8.50 11.09 -3.53
CA LYS A 90 -8.24 12.20 -4.44
C LYS A 90 -8.35 13.52 -3.68
N ALA A 91 -7.30 14.33 -3.76
CA ALA A 91 -7.26 15.66 -3.17
C ALA A 91 -7.97 16.70 -4.07
N PRO A 92 -8.36 17.87 -3.53
CA PRO A 92 -9.07 18.90 -4.29
C PRO A 92 -8.26 19.47 -5.46
N ASP A 93 -6.93 19.45 -5.35
CA ASP A 93 -5.99 19.85 -6.41
C ASP A 93 -5.75 18.74 -7.45
N GLY A 94 -6.52 17.65 -7.39
CA GLY A 94 -6.49 16.54 -8.33
C GLY A 94 -5.44 15.46 -8.03
N LYS A 95 -4.58 15.64 -7.01
CA LYS A 95 -3.55 14.66 -6.66
C LYS A 95 -4.15 13.39 -6.06
N ASN A 96 -3.57 12.24 -6.41
CA ASN A 96 -3.90 10.97 -5.79
C ASN A 96 -3.08 10.81 -4.50
N VAL A 97 -3.73 10.42 -3.41
CA VAL A 97 -3.08 10.24 -2.10
C VAL A 97 -3.50 8.88 -1.54
N LEU A 98 -2.52 8.09 -1.09
CA LEU A 98 -2.76 6.88 -0.31
C LEU A 98 -2.62 7.22 1.17
N VAL A 99 -3.63 6.87 1.95
CA VAL A 99 -3.63 7.02 3.41
C VAL A 99 -3.73 5.64 4.03
N TYR A 100 -2.77 5.28 4.88
CA TYR A 100 -2.77 4.05 5.65
C TYR A 100 -3.22 4.35 7.07
N VAL A 101 -4.31 3.73 7.48
CA VAL A 101 -4.88 3.89 8.83
C VAL A 101 -4.81 2.56 9.56
N ASN A 102 -4.29 2.55 10.77
CA ASN A 102 -4.16 1.37 11.60
C ASN A 102 -5.52 0.69 11.83
N ALA A 103 -5.62 -0.60 11.47
CA ALA A 103 -6.87 -1.37 11.56
C ALA A 103 -7.25 -1.80 12.99
N ILE A 104 -6.40 -1.46 13.97
CA ILE A 104 -6.59 -1.74 15.40
C ILE A 104 -6.92 -0.44 16.14
N THR A 105 -6.13 0.62 15.94
CA THR A 105 -6.23 1.87 16.71
C THR A 105 -6.98 2.99 15.99
N GLY A 106 -7.08 2.93 14.66
CA GLY A 106 -7.61 4.02 13.84
C GLY A 106 -6.66 5.20 13.65
N ALA A 107 -5.41 5.11 14.11
CA ALA A 107 -4.41 6.15 13.87
C ALA A 107 -3.91 6.15 12.41
N GLU A 108 -3.63 7.31 11.84
CA GLU A 108 -2.93 7.41 10.56
C GLU A 108 -1.47 6.98 10.73
N GLU A 109 -1.04 5.98 9.98
CA GLU A 109 0.32 5.41 10.05
C GLU A 109 1.23 5.96 8.95
N LYS A 110 0.66 6.19 7.76
CA LYS A 110 1.43 6.63 6.60
C LYS A 110 0.56 7.34 5.58
N ILE A 111 1.09 8.41 5.01
CA ILE A 111 0.45 9.17 3.92
C ILE A 111 1.45 9.25 2.77
N LEU A 112 1.03 8.89 1.56
CA LEU A 112 1.86 8.92 0.36
C LEU A 112 1.15 9.70 -0.74
N ILE A 113 1.83 10.67 -1.34
CA ILE A 113 1.32 11.37 -2.51
C ILE A 113 1.78 10.60 -3.76
N LEU A 114 0.80 10.16 -4.56
CA LEU A 114 1.04 9.50 -5.83
C LEU A 114 1.25 10.57 -6.91
N LEU A 115 2.46 10.61 -7.45
CA LEU A 115 2.82 11.37 -8.64
C LEU A 115 2.60 10.46 -9.84
N GLU A 116 1.50 10.68 -10.56
CA GLU A 116 1.24 10.01 -11.82
C GLU A 116 1.99 10.75 -12.93
N THR A 117 2.97 10.10 -13.55
CA THR A 117 3.63 10.57 -14.77
C THR A 117 3.18 9.71 -15.95
N GLU A 118 3.37 10.19 -17.19
CA GLU A 118 3.06 9.45 -18.41
C GLU A 118 3.74 8.06 -18.49
N THR A 119 4.77 7.83 -17.67
CA THR A 119 5.57 6.60 -17.61
C THR A 119 5.37 5.76 -16.34
N GLY A 120 4.49 6.16 -15.41
CA GLY A 120 4.15 5.36 -14.24
C GLY A 120 3.74 6.16 -12.99
N VAL A 121 3.61 5.45 -11.85
CA VAL A 121 3.25 6.05 -10.56
C VAL A 121 4.49 6.08 -9.65
N LEU A 122 4.87 7.27 -9.19
CA LEU A 122 5.91 7.49 -8.19
C LEU A 122 5.30 7.91 -6.86
N THR A 123 5.89 7.49 -5.74
CA THR A 123 5.48 7.94 -4.40
C THR A 123 6.53 8.89 -3.84
N LYS A 124 6.13 10.09 -3.38
CA LYS A 124 6.99 11.03 -2.65
C LYS A 124 6.52 11.18 -1.21
#